data_AF-A0A914FVG1-F1
#
_entry.id   AF-A0A914FVG1-F1
#
_cell.length_a   1.000
_cell.length_b   1.000
_cell.length_c   1.000
_cell.angle_alpha   90.00
_cell.angle_beta   90.00
_cell.angle_gamma   90.00
#
_symmetry.space_group_name_H-M   'P 1'
#
loop_
_entity.id
_entity.type
_entity.pdbx_description
1 polymer ?
#
loop_
_entity_poly.entity_id
_entity_poly.type
_entity_poly.pdbx_seq_one_letter_code
_entity_poly.pdbx_strand_id
1 'polypeptide(L)'
;MTSTSNSRPIVDLIRIESFSASHRLHSEALTADENKEIFGKCNNLNGHGHNYRWEVYLRGIVDEKTGMVYNLENLKREMSAVMDLVDHKNLDVDVDYF
;
A
#
# COMPACT_ATOMS: atom_id res chain seq x y z
N MET A 1 12.95 40.66 -25.45
CA MET A 1 12.03 39.50 -25.36
C MET A 1 12.52 38.61 -24.24
N THR A 2 12.06 38.83 -23.02
CA THR A 2 12.44 38.01 -21.86
C THR A 2 11.69 36.69 -21.94
N SER A 3 12.43 35.61 -22.22
CA SER A 3 11.96 34.24 -22.07
C SER A 3 11.63 34.03 -20.60
N THR A 4 10.35 34.06 -20.25
CA THR A 4 9.88 33.55 -18.96
C THR A 4 10.02 32.04 -19.03
N SER A 5 10.98 31.47 -18.30
CA SER A 5 11.05 30.02 -18.11
C SER A 5 9.77 29.59 -17.38
N ASN A 6 8.80 29.08 -18.13
CA ASN A 6 7.54 28.60 -17.59
C ASN A 6 7.84 27.26 -16.92
N SER A 7 8.29 27.28 -15.67
CA SER A 7 8.55 26.05 -14.91
C SER A 7 7.22 25.34 -14.71
N ARG A 8 7.06 24.18 -15.36
CA ARG A 8 5.87 23.35 -15.22
C ARG A 8 5.65 23.00 -13.73
N PRO A 9 4.40 23.02 -13.24
CA PRO A 9 4.13 22.76 -11.84
C PRO A 9 4.50 21.31 -11.50
N ILE A 10 5.08 21.12 -10.33
CA ILE A 10 5.28 19.81 -9.70
C ILE A 10 4.14 19.62 -8.72
N VAL A 11 3.39 18.52 -8.85
CA VAL A 11 2.24 18.24 -7.99
C VAL A 11 2.28 16.80 -7.47
N ASP A 12 1.52 16.56 -6.40
CA ASP A 12 1.29 15.24 -5.84
C ASP A 12 -0.02 14.67 -6.38
N LEU A 13 0.06 13.45 -6.91
CA LEU A 13 -1.06 12.60 -7.23
C LEU A 13 -1.15 11.50 -6.18
N ILE A 14 -2.30 11.40 -5.51
CA ILE A 14 -2.55 10.40 -4.47
C ILE A 14 -3.73 9.56 -4.92
N ARG A 15 -3.53 8.24 -5.01
CA ARG A 15 -4.61 7.27 -5.21
C ARG A 15 -4.76 6.43 -3.96
N ILE A 16 -6.00 6.26 -3.54
CA ILE A 16 -6.36 5.52 -2.33
C ILE A 16 -7.15 4.29 -2.75
N GLU A 17 -6.76 3.12 -2.28
CA GLU A 17 -7.51 1.87 -2.37
C GLU A 17 -7.67 1.27 -0.96
N SER A 18 -8.50 0.26 -0.82
CA SER A 18 -8.68 -0.48 0.43
C SER A 18 -8.79 -1.97 0.17
N PHE A 19 -8.10 -2.79 0.97
CA PHE A 19 -8.21 -4.24 0.94
C PHE A 19 -8.52 -4.80 2.32
N SER A 20 -9.20 -5.94 2.36
CA SER A 20 -9.49 -6.65 3.59
C SER A 20 -8.55 -7.85 3.73
N ALA A 21 -7.81 -7.94 4.82
CA ALA A 21 -6.92 -9.08 5.05
C ALA A 21 -6.87 -9.46 6.53
N SER A 22 -6.62 -10.74 6.78
CA SER A 22 -6.31 -11.27 8.11
C SER A 22 -4.82 -11.52 8.29
N HIS A 23 -4.35 -11.47 9.52
CA HIS A 23 -2.97 -11.81 9.89
C HIS A 23 -2.84 -12.12 11.39
N ARG A 24 -1.66 -12.61 11.79
CA ARG A 24 -1.21 -12.81 13.17
C ARG A 24 0.21 -12.29 13.28
N LEU A 25 0.42 -11.29 14.14
CA LEU A 25 1.78 -10.85 14.45
C LEU A 25 2.47 -11.93 15.29
N HIS A 26 3.38 -12.67 14.68
CA HIS A 26 4.16 -13.74 15.28
C HIS A 26 5.56 -13.77 14.68
N SER A 27 6.59 -14.02 15.50
CA SER A 27 7.94 -14.24 15.05
C SER A 27 8.41 -15.63 15.47
N GLU A 28 8.88 -16.41 14.49
CA GLU A 28 9.49 -17.73 14.69
C GLU A 28 10.82 -17.65 15.45
N ALA A 29 11.43 -16.47 15.53
CA ALA A 29 12.67 -16.25 16.28
C ALA A 29 12.44 -16.00 17.78
N LEU A 30 11.19 -15.91 18.23
CA LEU A 30 10.81 -15.60 19.60
C LEU A 30 10.09 -16.79 20.24
N THR A 31 10.21 -16.94 21.56
CA THR A 31 9.40 -17.90 22.32
C THR A 31 7.93 -17.50 22.34
N ALA A 32 7.05 -18.41 22.77
CA ALA A 32 5.62 -18.15 22.88
C ALA A 32 5.30 -17.01 23.88
N ASP A 33 6.01 -16.96 25.00
CA ASP A 33 5.81 -15.92 26.02
C ASP A 33 6.29 -14.56 25.53
N GLU A 34 7.45 -14.49 24.86
CA GLU A 34 7.95 -13.25 24.25
C GLU A 34 7.02 -12.72 23.17
N ASN A 35 6.51 -13.60 22.29
CA ASN A 35 5.52 -13.23 21.28
C ASN A 35 4.25 -12.64 21.91
N LYS A 36 3.75 -13.29 22.97
CA LYS A 36 2.57 -12.84 23.69
C LYS A 36 2.81 -11.50 24.41
N GLU A 37 3.99 -11.30 24.98
CA GLU A 37 4.36 -10.05 25.64
C GLU A 37 4.48 -8.89 24.64
N ILE A 38 5.17 -9.10 23.51
CA ILE A 38 5.45 -8.05 22.52
C ILE A 38 4.20 -7.70 21.70
N PHE A 39 3.50 -8.72 21.17
CA PHE A 39 2.40 -8.52 20.22
C PHE A 39 1.02 -8.59 20.88
N GLY A 40 0.90 -9.10 22.11
CA GLY A 40 -0.33 -9.08 22.89
C GLY A 40 -1.52 -9.69 22.15
N LYS A 41 -2.61 -8.92 22.05
CA LYS A 41 -3.84 -9.34 21.36
C LYS A 41 -3.62 -9.64 19.87
N CYS A 42 -2.62 -9.03 19.24
CA CYS A 42 -2.30 -9.25 17.82
C CYS A 42 -1.64 -10.62 17.57
N ASN A 43 -1.13 -11.29 18.61
CA ASN A 43 -0.61 -12.67 18.53
C ASN A 43 -1.68 -13.74 18.76
N ASN A 44 -2.97 -13.38 18.78
CA ASN A 44 -4.07 -14.35 18.88
C ASN A 44 -3.84 -15.53 17.93
N LEU A 45 -3.97 -16.76 18.45
CA LEU A 45 -3.61 -17.98 17.69
C LEU A 45 -4.41 -18.11 16.39
N ASN A 46 -5.66 -17.65 16.39
CA ASN A 46 -6.54 -17.66 15.22
C ASN A 46 -6.47 -16.35 14.41
N GLY A 47 -5.48 -15.50 14.66
CA GLY A 47 -5.28 -14.22 13.99
C GLY A 47 -6.37 -13.18 14.31
N HIS A 48 -6.36 -12.12 13.52
CA HIS A 48 -7.37 -11.06 13.46
C HIS A 48 -7.33 -10.43 12.07
N GLY A 49 -8.18 -9.44 11.76
CA GLY A 49 -8.17 -8.81 10.44
C GLY A 49 -8.47 -7.33 10.47
N HIS A 50 -8.21 -6.70 9.33
CA HIS A 50 -8.38 -5.28 9.10
C HIS A 50 -8.90 -5.00 7.70
N ASN A 51 -9.55 -3.84 7.56
CA ASN A 51 -9.74 -3.20 6.28
C ASN A 51 -8.60 -2.18 6.13
N TYR A 52 -7.52 -2.61 5.48
CA TYR A 52 -6.35 -1.77 5.24
C TYR A 52 -6.69 -0.69 4.22
N ARG A 53 -6.19 0.53 4.47
CA ARG A 53 -6.25 1.65 3.53
C ARG A 53 -4.87 1.86 2.96
N TRP A 54 -4.74 1.72 1.65
CA TRP A 54 -3.47 1.85 0.93
C TRP A 54 -3.47 3.14 0.11
N GLU A 55 -2.49 4.01 0.37
CA GLU A 55 -2.28 5.24 -0.37
C GLU A 55 -1.02 5.13 -1.21
N VAL A 56 -1.14 5.39 -2.51
CA VAL A 56 -0.01 5.46 -3.44
C VAL A 56 0.19 6.91 -3.85
N TYR A 57 1.39 7.41 -3.57
CA TYR A 57 1.82 8.77 -3.84
C TYR A 57 2.75 8.81 -5.03
N LEU A 58 2.40 9.60 -6.04
CA LEU A 58 3.26 9.94 -7.16
C LEU A 58 3.49 11.44 -7.17
N ARG A 59 4.75 11.87 -7.22
CA ARG A 59 5.14 13.28 -7.40
C ARG A 59 5.77 13.46 -8.75
N GLY A 60 5.31 14.45 -9.51
CA GLY A 60 5.92 14.71 -10.81
C GLY A 60 5.46 16.00 -11.46
N ILE A 61 6.07 16.27 -12.61
CA ILE A 61 5.75 17.42 -13.45
C ILE A 61 4.44 17.14 -14.17
N VAL A 62 3.52 18.11 -14.17
CA VAL A 62 2.27 18.01 -14.93
C VAL A 62 2.58 18.05 -16.44
N ASP A 63 2.13 17.02 -17.16
CA ASP A 63 2.19 17.00 -18.63
C ASP A 63 1.28 18.08 -19.22
N GLU A 64 1.79 18.87 -20.17
CA GLU A 64 1.10 20.04 -20.70
C GLU A 64 -0.10 19.69 -21.58
N LYS A 65 -0.07 18.52 -22.23
CA LYS A 65 -1.13 18.10 -23.16
C LYS A 65 -2.28 17.43 -22.42
N THR A 66 -1.96 16.65 -21.41
CA THR A 66 -2.92 15.79 -20.71
C THR A 66 -3.34 16.33 -19.35
N GLY A 67 -2.56 17.24 -18.76
CA GLY A 67 -2.81 17.76 -17.41
C GLY A 67 -2.55 16.74 -16.29
N MET A 68 -1.87 15.63 -16.60
CA MET A 68 -1.63 14.54 -15.66
C MET A 68 -0.18 14.47 -15.21
N VAL A 69 0.05 14.10 -13.94
CA VAL A 69 1.37 13.61 -13.49
C VAL A 69 1.60 12.18 -13.97
N TYR A 70 0.56 11.37 -13.91
CA TYR A 70 0.55 9.99 -14.34
C TYR A 70 -0.85 9.60 -14.80
N ASN A 71 -0.95 8.68 -15.75
CA ASN A 71 -2.25 8.21 -16.21
C ASN A 71 -2.93 7.38 -15.11
N LEU A 72 -4.11 7.82 -14.66
CA LEU A 72 -4.85 7.18 -13.57
C LEU A 72 -5.31 5.74 -13.87
N GLU A 73 -5.55 5.40 -15.13
CA GLU A 73 -5.92 4.05 -15.55
C GLU A 73 -4.73 3.09 -15.48
N ASN A 74 -3.54 3.56 -15.85
CA ASN A 74 -2.31 2.79 -15.65
C ASN A 74 -2.07 2.55 -14.16
N LEU A 75 -2.17 3.60 -13.33
CA LEU A 75 -2.02 3.47 -11.88
C LEU A 75 -3.06 2.52 -11.29
N LYS A 76 -4.31 2.55 -11.77
CA LYS A 76 -5.35 1.59 -11.36
C LYS A 76 -4.91 0.15 -11.59
N ARG A 77 -4.45 -0.15 -12.81
CA ARG A 77 -4.08 -1.50 -13.22
C ARG A 77 -2.88 -2.01 -12.44
N GLU A 78 -1.87 -1.15 -12.26
CA GLU A 78 -0.68 -1.46 -11.47
C GLU A 78 -1.02 -1.72 -10.00
N MET A 79 -1.86 -0.86 -9.40
CA MET A 79 -2.34 -1.08 -8.03
C MET A 79 -3.18 -2.34 -7.92
N SER A 80 -4.05 -2.64 -8.89
CA SER A 80 -4.86 -3.87 -8.90
C SER A 80 -4.00 -5.13 -8.82
N ALA A 81 -2.86 -5.16 -9.53
CA ALA A 81 -1.95 -6.31 -9.47
C ALA A 81 -1.37 -6.55 -8.07
N VAL A 82 -1.21 -5.51 -7.26
CA VAL A 82 -0.82 -5.65 -5.84
C VAL A 82 -2.02 -6.05 -4.99
N MET A 83 -3.19 -5.47 -5.24
CA MET A 83 -4.42 -5.80 -4.52
C MET A 83 -4.81 -7.27 -4.67
N ASP A 84 -4.63 -7.84 -5.86
CA ASP A 84 -4.90 -9.26 -6.15
C ASP A 84 -4.06 -10.22 -5.29
N LEU A 85 -2.91 -9.75 -4.78
CA LEU A 85 -2.05 -10.52 -3.88
C LEU A 85 -2.55 -10.53 -2.44
N VAL A 86 -3.26 -9.49 -1.98
CA VAL A 86 -3.52 -9.26 -0.55
C VAL A 86 -5.00 -9.13 -0.17
N ASP A 87 -5.88 -8.80 -1.12
CA ASP A 87 -7.29 -8.61 -0.83
C ASP A 87 -8.02 -9.94 -0.63
N HIS A 88 -8.81 -10.01 0.44
CA HIS A 88 -9.50 -11.21 0.93
C HIS A 88 -8.54 -12.38 1.18
N LYS A 89 -7.33 -12.09 1.69
CA LYS A 89 -6.29 -13.07 2.02
C LYS A 89 -5.94 -13.10 3.49
N ASN A 90 -5.33 -14.20 3.92
CA ASN A 90 -4.50 -14.24 5.11
C ASN A 90 -3.05 -13.93 4.73
N LEU A 91 -2.49 -12.84 5.25
CA LEU A 91 -1.15 -12.37 4.87
C LEU A 91 -0.07 -13.41 5.16
N ASP A 92 -0.11 -14.06 6.33
CA ASP A 92 0.95 -14.98 6.76
C ASP A 92 0.82 -16.41 6.15
N VAL A 93 -0.23 -16.66 5.36
CA VAL A 93 -0.54 -18.00 4.82
C VAL A 93 -0.67 -17.99 3.30
N ASP A 94 -1.34 -16.98 2.75
CA ASP A 94 -1.65 -16.90 1.33
C ASP A 94 -0.66 -16.02 0.53
N VAL A 95 0.29 -15.33 1.21
CA VAL A 95 1.23 -14.39 0.59
C VAL A 95 2.66 -14.78 0.95
N ASP A 96 3.37 -15.40 0.00
CA ASP A 96 4.72 -15.98 0.17
C ASP A 96 5.80 -15.06 0.78
N TYR A 97 5.58 -13.74 0.77
CA TYR A 97 6.54 -12.79 1.31
C TYR A 97 6.58 -12.78 2.85
N PHE A 98 5.44 -13.02 3.51
CA PHE A 98 5.29 -12.94 4.96
C PHE A 98 5.47 -14.32 5.61
#